data_AF-A0A1J9QJ47-F1
#
_entry.id   AF-A0A1J9QJ47-F1
#
_cell.length_a   1.000
_cell.length_b   1.000
_cell.length_c   1.000
_cell.angle_alpha   90.00
_cell.angle_beta   90.00
_cell.angle_gamma   90.00
#
_symmetry.space_group_name_H-M   'P 1'
#
loop_
_entity.id
_entity.type
_entity.pdbx_description
1 polymer ?
#
loop_
_entity_poly.entity_id
_entity_poly.type
_entity_poly.pdbx_seq_one_letter_code
_entity_poly.pdbx_strand_id
1 'polypeptide(L)'
;MTFKQKVLQLDMLSNLLLLPSLMSMFLAFSFAGVKYPWNSGQVIGPLVTSAILLVAFIYNQFRLGDGAALPPRVIQHRTVIPGFVFLMCTNSTGNVLEYYLPTSYQTVRGYSPAKSGYMMTPIIVGATIGSLVHGAGMTAFGYYAPFMLFASIIMPIAAGLITTLNITTTFVQLIMYTAFAGLAYGIGFSGPQNASFGLAVAIVIVQVLFTNQLWANLNGVVPGLSRTTIENQSLTEILAKAPPNMVREVLVGIDISIIQAWYLVVGLACATIIGSLLIEW
;
A
#
# COMPACT_ATOMS: atom_id res chain seq x y z
N MET A 1 -25.03 -19.81 -18.81
CA MET A 1 -24.52 -18.48 -19.25
C MET A 1 -23.61 -18.66 -20.45
N THR A 2 -23.95 -18.03 -21.57
CA THR A 2 -23.18 -18.14 -22.83
C THR A 2 -21.91 -17.29 -22.75
N PHE A 3 -20.80 -17.70 -23.38
CA PHE A 3 -19.51 -16.98 -23.36
C PHE A 3 -19.65 -15.51 -23.77
N LYS A 4 -20.57 -15.24 -24.72
CA LYS A 4 -20.93 -13.89 -25.18
C LYS A 4 -21.56 -13.01 -24.09
N GLN A 5 -22.35 -13.58 -23.17
CA GLN A 5 -22.91 -12.85 -22.02
C GLN A 5 -21.86 -12.60 -20.92
N LYS A 6 -20.91 -13.51 -20.73
CA LYS A 6 -19.75 -13.30 -19.84
C LYS A 6 -18.84 -12.17 -20.36
N VAL A 7 -18.62 -12.12 -21.67
CA VAL A 7 -17.82 -11.05 -22.33
C VAL A 7 -18.57 -9.71 -22.35
N LEU A 8 -19.91 -9.71 -22.38
CA LEU A 8 -20.70 -8.47 -22.25
C LEU A 8 -20.75 -7.95 -20.80
N GLN A 9 -20.70 -8.84 -19.81
CA GLN A 9 -20.63 -8.48 -18.38
C GLN A 9 -19.25 -7.98 -17.96
N LEU A 10 -18.19 -8.50 -18.60
CA LEU A 10 -16.88 -7.86 -18.56
C LEU A 10 -16.98 -6.62 -19.42
N ASP A 11 -17.23 -5.46 -18.80
CA ASP A 11 -17.20 -4.16 -19.47
C ASP A 11 -15.77 -3.88 -19.99
N MET A 12 -15.38 -4.59 -21.05
CA MET A 12 -14.02 -4.65 -21.58
C MET A 12 -13.59 -3.27 -22.07
N LEU A 13 -14.53 -2.48 -22.58
CA LEU A 13 -14.26 -1.12 -23.01
C LEU A 13 -13.90 -0.23 -21.82
N SER A 14 -14.72 -0.25 -20.76
CA SER A 14 -14.43 0.47 -19.52
C SER A 14 -13.12 -0.01 -18.88
N ASN A 15 -12.84 -1.32 -18.90
CA ASN A 15 -11.57 -1.84 -18.36
C ASN A 15 -10.36 -1.43 -19.22
N LEU A 16 -10.51 -1.36 -20.55
CA LEU A 16 -9.50 -0.90 -21.49
C LEU A 16 -9.24 0.61 -21.39
N LEU A 17 -10.19 1.39 -20.88
CA LEU A 17 -10.02 2.82 -20.56
C LEU A 17 -9.39 3.01 -19.17
N LEU A 18 -9.86 2.25 -18.17
CA LEU A 18 -9.44 2.39 -16.77
C LEU A 18 -8.01 1.90 -16.52
N LEU A 19 -7.65 0.73 -17.05
CA LEU A 19 -6.33 0.15 -16.80
C LEU A 19 -5.20 1.06 -17.32
N PRO A 20 -5.20 1.56 -18.58
CA PRO A 20 -4.14 2.46 -19.05
C PRO A 20 -4.17 3.83 -18.36
N SER A 21 -5.36 4.32 -17.98
CA SER A 21 -5.48 5.54 -17.16
C SER A 21 -4.73 5.40 -15.84
N LEU A 22 -4.93 4.29 -15.13
CA LEU A 22 -4.28 4.06 -13.85
C LEU A 22 -2.79 3.76 -14.02
N MET A 23 -2.41 2.97 -15.03
CA MET A 23 -1.00 2.69 -15.32
C MET A 23 -0.21 3.97 -15.66
N SER A 24 -0.79 4.86 -16.47
CA SER A 24 -0.16 6.16 -16.78
C SER A 24 -0.06 7.06 -15.55
N MET A 25 -1.08 7.04 -14.68
CA MET A 25 -1.05 7.76 -13.40
C MET A 25 0.06 7.23 -12.48
N PHE A 26 0.16 5.92 -12.31
CA PHE A 26 1.18 5.28 -11.47
C PHE A 26 2.58 5.49 -12.01
N LEU A 27 2.75 5.45 -13.34
CA LEU A 27 4.02 5.72 -13.97
C LEU A 27 4.47 7.18 -13.75
N ALA A 28 3.56 8.14 -13.87
CA ALA A 28 3.86 9.53 -13.55
C ALA A 28 4.29 9.69 -12.09
N PHE A 29 3.53 9.12 -11.15
CA PHE A 29 3.86 9.21 -9.73
C PHE A 29 5.19 8.53 -9.40
N SER A 30 5.49 7.37 -9.99
CA SER A 30 6.74 6.64 -9.75
C SER A 30 7.99 7.48 -10.02
N PHE A 31 7.98 8.31 -11.07
CA PHE A 31 9.12 9.16 -11.42
C PHE A 31 9.01 10.61 -10.91
N ALA A 32 7.83 11.03 -10.45
CA ALA A 32 7.55 12.40 -10.01
C ALA A 32 8.36 12.75 -8.75
N GLY A 33 9.20 13.79 -8.87
CA GLY A 33 10.00 14.28 -7.75
C GLY A 33 11.21 13.42 -7.41
N VAL A 34 11.40 12.26 -8.05
CA VAL A 34 12.57 11.38 -7.88
C VAL A 34 13.50 11.50 -9.09
N LYS A 35 13.01 11.12 -10.29
CA LYS A 35 13.77 11.11 -11.53
C LYS A 35 13.60 12.38 -12.35
N TYR A 36 12.38 12.95 -12.34
CA TYR A 36 12.07 14.20 -13.03
C TYR A 36 11.43 15.21 -12.08
N PRO A 37 11.73 16.51 -12.23
CA PRO A 37 11.01 17.56 -11.52
C PRO A 37 9.51 17.47 -11.82
N TRP A 38 8.67 17.84 -10.85
CA TRP A 38 7.21 17.88 -11.02
C TRP A 38 6.74 18.73 -12.22
N ASN A 39 7.53 19.74 -12.60
CA ASN A 39 7.25 20.62 -13.73
C ASN A 39 7.72 20.05 -15.10
N SER A 40 8.26 18.83 -15.14
CA SER A 40 8.71 18.22 -16.39
C SER A 40 7.53 17.72 -17.22
N GLY A 41 7.58 17.95 -18.54
CA GLY A 41 6.57 17.43 -19.48
C GLY A 41 6.41 15.92 -19.45
N GLN A 42 7.42 15.18 -18.97
CA GLN A 42 7.36 13.72 -18.82
C GLN A 42 6.56 13.25 -17.59
N VAL A 43 6.32 14.14 -16.60
CA VAL A 43 5.42 13.86 -15.46
C VAL A 43 4.02 14.39 -15.76
N ILE A 44 3.93 15.57 -16.35
CA ILE A 44 2.66 16.22 -16.71
C ILE A 44 1.94 15.45 -17.84
N GLY A 45 2.67 14.98 -18.85
CA GLY A 45 2.11 14.26 -20.00
C GLY A 45 1.29 13.02 -19.61
N PRO A 46 1.83 12.08 -18.83
CA PRO A 46 1.07 10.92 -18.39
C PRO A 46 -0.04 11.26 -17.37
N LEU A 47 0.12 12.31 -16.55
CA LEU A 47 -0.96 12.80 -15.67
C LEU A 47 -2.15 13.35 -16.46
N VAL A 48 -1.90 14.18 -17.47
CA VAL A 48 -2.94 14.73 -18.34
C VAL A 48 -3.59 13.61 -19.16
N THR A 49 -2.80 12.68 -19.69
CA THR A 49 -3.31 11.50 -20.40
C THR A 49 -4.21 10.67 -19.50
N SER A 50 -3.78 10.41 -18.26
CA SER A 50 -4.60 9.72 -17.26
C SER A 50 -5.92 10.47 -17.01
N ALA A 51 -5.88 11.78 -16.75
CA ALA A 51 -7.07 12.57 -16.52
C ALA A 51 -8.07 12.49 -17.69
N ILE A 52 -7.59 12.54 -18.94
CA ILE A 52 -8.44 12.43 -20.13
C ILE A 52 -9.08 11.05 -20.22
N LEU A 53 -8.30 9.96 -20.03
CA LEU A 53 -8.86 8.60 -20.05
C LEU A 53 -9.83 8.35 -18.90
N LEU A 54 -9.60 8.93 -17.72
CA LEU A 54 -10.47 8.82 -16.56
C LEU A 54 -11.80 9.55 -16.79
N VAL A 55 -11.76 10.75 -17.38
CA VAL A 55 -12.98 11.47 -17.80
C VAL A 55 -13.73 10.69 -18.87
N ALA A 56 -13.04 10.11 -19.85
CA ALA A 56 -13.65 9.25 -20.86
C ALA A 56 -14.27 7.98 -20.26
N PHE A 57 -13.63 7.38 -19.25
CA PHE A 57 -14.18 6.26 -18.48
C PHE A 57 -15.44 6.64 -17.72
N ILE A 58 -15.42 7.77 -17.00
CA ILE A 58 -16.58 8.27 -16.25
C ILE A 58 -17.75 8.53 -17.22
N TYR A 59 -17.47 9.17 -18.36
CA TYR A 59 -18.47 9.39 -19.40
C TYR A 59 -19.04 8.08 -19.96
N ASN A 60 -18.19 7.08 -20.20
CA ASN A 60 -18.63 5.76 -20.66
C ASN A 60 -19.48 5.02 -19.61
N GLN A 61 -19.13 5.13 -18.33
CA GLN A 61 -19.89 4.59 -17.19
C GLN A 61 -21.29 5.22 -17.09
N PHE A 62 -21.39 6.55 -17.21
CA PHE A 62 -22.69 7.23 -17.24
C PHE A 62 -23.54 6.83 -18.45
N ARG A 63 -22.89 6.52 -19.59
CA ARG A 63 -23.58 6.09 -20.81
C ARG A 63 -24.09 4.65 -20.75
N LEU A 64 -23.35 3.72 -20.13
CA LEU A 64 -23.72 2.30 -20.03
C LEU A 64 -24.78 2.01 -18.95
N GLY A 65 -24.96 2.90 -17.96
CA GLY A 65 -26.01 2.76 -16.94
C GLY A 65 -25.90 1.46 -16.14
N ASP A 66 -26.96 0.64 -16.13
CA ASP A 66 -27.06 -0.60 -15.36
C ASP A 66 -26.23 -1.78 -15.93
N GLY A 67 -25.66 -1.64 -17.14
CA GLY A 67 -24.75 -2.62 -17.74
C GLY A 67 -23.27 -2.35 -17.43
N ALA A 68 -22.96 -1.27 -16.71
CA ALA A 68 -21.60 -0.87 -16.42
C ALA A 68 -21.01 -1.65 -15.23
N ALA A 69 -19.69 -1.82 -15.21
CA ALA A 69 -19.00 -2.49 -14.10
C ALA A 69 -19.18 -1.78 -12.73
N LEU A 70 -19.57 -0.50 -12.74
CA LEU A 70 -19.78 0.34 -11.55
C LEU A 70 -21.05 1.18 -11.78
N PRO A 71 -22.26 0.60 -11.64
CA PRO A 71 -23.49 1.31 -11.91
C PRO A 71 -23.49 2.63 -11.13
N PRO A 72 -23.75 3.80 -11.76
CA PRO A 72 -23.73 5.09 -11.09
C PRO A 72 -24.63 5.12 -9.84
N ARG A 73 -25.71 4.31 -9.86
CA ARG A 73 -26.63 4.09 -8.74
C ARG A 73 -25.96 3.47 -7.51
N VAL A 74 -24.96 2.60 -7.69
CA VAL A 74 -24.17 2.02 -6.60
C VAL A 74 -23.21 3.06 -6.03
N ILE A 75 -22.55 3.86 -6.87
CA ILE A 75 -21.68 4.97 -6.40
C ILE A 75 -22.49 6.03 -5.64
N GLN A 76 -23.76 6.23 -5.98
CA GLN A 76 -24.67 7.16 -5.30
C GLN A 76 -25.11 6.70 -3.90
N HIS A 77 -24.90 5.42 -3.52
CA HIS A 77 -25.13 5.00 -2.15
C HIS A 77 -24.06 5.59 -1.23
N ARG A 78 -24.50 6.34 -0.21
CA ARG A 78 -23.62 7.02 0.76
C ARG A 78 -22.63 6.10 1.48
N THR A 79 -22.89 4.79 1.51
CA THR A 79 -22.02 3.76 2.11
C THR A 79 -20.90 3.27 1.20
N VAL A 80 -21.01 3.46 -0.12
CA VAL A 80 -20.05 2.89 -1.09
C VAL A 80 -18.75 3.66 -1.14
N ILE A 81 -18.81 5.00 -1.11
CA ILE A 81 -17.59 5.84 -1.11
C ILE A 81 -16.79 5.66 0.19
N PRO A 82 -17.39 5.72 1.40
CA PRO A 82 -16.67 5.47 2.65
C PRO A 82 -16.11 4.05 2.76
N GLY A 83 -16.88 3.04 2.34
CA GLY A 83 -16.43 1.65 2.29
C GLY A 83 -15.25 1.45 1.33
N PHE A 84 -15.27 2.12 0.17
CA PHE A 84 -14.15 2.12 -0.78
C PHE A 84 -12.91 2.78 -0.19
N VAL A 85 -13.05 3.95 0.47
CA VAL A 85 -11.93 4.63 1.13
C VAL A 85 -11.33 3.76 2.22
N PHE A 86 -12.16 3.14 3.07
CA PHE A 86 -11.69 2.21 4.08
C PHE A 86 -10.93 1.03 3.44
N LEU A 87 -11.52 0.38 2.43
CA LEU A 87 -10.91 -0.77 1.78
C LEU A 87 -9.57 -0.42 1.13
N MET A 88 -9.49 0.74 0.46
CA MET A 88 -8.28 1.28 -0.14
C MET A 88 -7.20 1.49 0.92
N CYS A 89 -7.53 2.19 2.01
CA CYS A 89 -6.59 2.51 3.08
C CYS A 89 -6.11 1.26 3.84
N THR A 90 -7.02 0.31 4.13
CA THR A 90 -6.68 -0.95 4.80
C THR A 90 -5.78 -1.84 3.94
N ASN A 91 -6.13 -2.05 2.66
CA ASN A 91 -5.28 -2.81 1.75
C ASN A 91 -3.93 -2.14 1.55
N SER A 92 -3.91 -0.82 1.38
CA SER A 92 -2.68 -0.04 1.23
C SER A 92 -1.75 -0.23 2.43
N THR A 93 -2.29 -0.17 3.65
CA THR A 93 -1.54 -0.34 4.90
C THR A 93 -0.88 -1.73 4.97
N GLY A 94 -1.65 -2.80 4.74
CA GLY A 94 -1.13 -4.17 4.79
C GLY A 94 -0.06 -4.45 3.74
N ASN A 95 -0.28 -4.00 2.50
CA ASN A 95 0.66 -4.29 1.40
C ASN A 95 1.97 -3.50 1.52
N VAL A 96 1.93 -2.26 2.02
CA VAL A 96 3.16 -1.51 2.30
C VAL A 96 3.94 -2.22 3.41
N LEU A 97 3.28 -2.70 4.47
CA LEU A 97 3.94 -3.48 5.51
C LEU A 97 4.56 -4.77 4.95
N GLU A 98 3.84 -5.52 4.12
CA GLU A 98 4.34 -6.75 3.50
C GLU A 98 5.57 -6.52 2.59
N TYR A 99 5.68 -5.36 1.94
CA TYR A 99 6.85 -5.01 1.12
C TYR A 99 8.05 -4.52 1.94
N TYR A 100 7.82 -3.66 2.94
CA TYR A 100 8.89 -3.00 3.69
C TYR A 100 9.41 -3.81 4.89
N LEU A 101 8.61 -4.67 5.52
CA LEU A 101 9.08 -5.58 6.59
C LEU A 101 10.24 -6.49 6.13
N PRO A 102 10.09 -7.31 5.07
CA PRO A 102 11.16 -8.20 4.64
C PRO A 102 12.37 -7.41 4.13
N THR A 103 12.15 -6.22 3.57
CA THR A 103 13.22 -5.31 3.17
C THR A 103 14.03 -4.84 4.39
N SER A 104 13.37 -4.50 5.50
CA SER A 104 14.03 -4.17 6.77
C SER A 104 14.80 -5.37 7.35
N TYR A 105 14.20 -6.57 7.35
CA TYR A 105 14.87 -7.77 7.87
C TYR A 105 16.13 -8.16 7.09
N GLN A 106 16.08 -8.03 5.78
CA GLN A 106 17.22 -8.35 4.91
C GLN A 106 18.29 -7.26 4.97
N THR A 107 17.90 -5.99 4.94
CA THR A 107 18.83 -4.87 4.78
C THR A 107 19.39 -4.38 6.13
N VAL A 108 18.53 -4.18 7.13
CA VAL A 108 18.91 -3.60 8.43
C VAL A 108 19.48 -4.65 9.38
N ARG A 109 18.89 -5.86 9.40
CA ARG A 109 19.32 -6.96 10.28
C ARG A 109 20.27 -7.95 9.62
N GLY A 110 20.50 -7.82 8.31
CA GLY A 110 21.39 -8.71 7.55
C GLY A 110 20.91 -10.17 7.52
N TYR A 111 19.62 -10.43 7.72
CA TYR A 111 19.11 -11.79 7.68
C TYR A 111 19.05 -12.32 6.24
N SER A 112 19.42 -13.58 6.06
CA SER A 112 19.22 -14.28 4.78
C SER A 112 17.76 -14.20 4.34
N PRO A 113 17.46 -14.13 3.02
CA PRO A 113 16.10 -14.15 2.50
C PRO A 113 15.24 -15.28 3.08
N ALA A 114 15.83 -16.46 3.33
CA ALA A 114 15.13 -17.60 3.93
C ALA A 114 14.68 -17.32 5.38
N LYS A 115 15.53 -16.66 6.17
CA LYS A 115 15.21 -16.29 7.56
C LYS A 115 14.22 -15.13 7.62
N SER A 116 14.31 -14.18 6.69
CA SER A 116 13.33 -13.09 6.54
C SER A 116 11.93 -13.64 6.22
N GLY A 117 11.84 -14.61 5.30
CA GLY A 117 10.57 -15.27 4.97
C GLY A 117 9.94 -15.97 6.17
N TYR A 118 10.73 -16.70 6.97
CA TYR A 118 10.24 -17.31 8.21
C TYR A 118 9.72 -16.28 9.22
N MET A 119 10.35 -15.11 9.32
CA MET A 119 9.88 -14.02 10.19
C MET A 119 8.61 -13.30 9.69
N MET A 120 8.15 -13.58 8.47
CA MET A 120 6.82 -13.15 8.01
C MET A 120 5.70 -14.13 8.40
N THR A 121 6.03 -15.33 8.89
CA THR A 121 5.01 -16.28 9.35
C THR A 121 4.04 -15.68 10.39
N PRO A 122 4.50 -14.93 11.41
CA PRO A 122 3.59 -14.35 12.41
C PRO A 122 2.56 -13.39 11.82
N ILE A 123 2.93 -12.56 10.83
CA ILE A 123 1.98 -11.63 10.21
C ILE A 123 0.92 -12.38 9.38
N ILE A 124 1.30 -13.45 8.67
CA ILE A 124 0.37 -14.28 7.91
C ILE A 124 -0.58 -15.03 8.84
N VAL A 125 -0.07 -15.62 9.92
CA VAL A 125 -0.89 -16.32 10.93
C VAL A 125 -1.84 -15.35 11.61
N GLY A 126 -1.35 -14.17 12.00
CA GLY A 126 -2.18 -13.10 12.57
C GLY A 126 -3.30 -12.69 11.61
N ALA A 127 -2.98 -12.47 10.33
CA ALA A 127 -3.95 -12.09 9.31
C ALA A 127 -5.00 -13.20 9.05
N THR A 128 -4.58 -14.46 9.09
CA THR A 128 -5.51 -15.60 8.95
C THR A 128 -6.47 -15.68 10.12
N ILE A 129 -5.99 -15.50 11.36
CA ILE A 129 -6.85 -15.47 12.55
C ILE A 129 -7.80 -14.26 12.48
N GLY A 130 -7.28 -13.09 12.11
CA GLY A 130 -8.09 -11.87 11.98
C GLY A 130 -9.20 -12.02 10.94
N SER A 131 -8.92 -12.62 9.79
CA SER A 131 -9.91 -12.83 8.73
C SER A 131 -10.93 -13.91 9.08
N LEU A 132 -10.53 -14.94 9.83
CA LEU A 132 -11.47 -15.92 10.40
C LEU A 132 -12.42 -15.28 11.41
N VAL A 133 -11.90 -14.42 12.30
CA VAL A 133 -12.73 -13.66 13.27
C VAL A 133 -13.68 -12.72 12.55
N HIS A 134 -13.21 -12.02 11.51
CA HIS A 134 -14.06 -11.17 10.67
C HIS A 134 -15.15 -11.99 9.96
N GLY A 135 -14.79 -13.10 9.33
CA GLY A 135 -15.74 -13.95 8.60
C GLY A 135 -16.78 -14.59 9.52
N ALA A 136 -16.35 -15.18 10.64
CA ALA A 136 -17.26 -15.75 11.64
C ALA A 136 -18.15 -14.67 12.27
N GLY A 137 -17.56 -13.51 12.57
CA GLY A 137 -18.27 -12.35 13.11
C GLY A 137 -19.32 -11.79 12.16
N MET A 138 -19.01 -11.68 10.87
CA MET A 138 -19.97 -11.25 9.85
C MET A 138 -21.13 -12.26 9.73
N THR A 139 -20.83 -13.57 9.78
CA THR A 139 -21.86 -14.61 9.71
C THR A 139 -22.77 -14.60 10.95
N ALA A 140 -22.23 -14.28 12.13
CA ALA A 140 -22.97 -14.28 13.39
C ALA A 140 -23.80 -13.00 13.61
N PHE A 141 -23.25 -11.82 13.31
CA PHE A 141 -23.90 -10.54 13.60
C PHE A 141 -24.62 -9.93 12.39
N GLY A 142 -24.29 -10.31 11.16
CA GLY A 142 -24.93 -9.80 9.94
C GLY A 142 -24.61 -8.34 9.58
N TYR A 143 -23.91 -7.60 10.45
CA TYR A 143 -23.52 -6.20 10.24
C TYR A 143 -22.01 -6.06 10.02
N TYR A 144 -21.63 -5.31 8.99
CA TYR A 144 -20.22 -5.06 8.63
C TYR A 144 -19.61 -3.85 9.36
N ALA A 145 -20.43 -2.87 9.75
CA ALA A 145 -19.98 -1.60 10.31
C ALA A 145 -19.20 -1.71 11.65
N PRO A 146 -19.60 -2.56 12.62
CA PRO A 146 -18.86 -2.69 13.89
C PRO A 146 -17.44 -3.25 13.71
N PHE A 147 -17.26 -4.20 12.78
CA PHE A 147 -15.95 -4.76 12.46
C PHE A 147 -15.04 -3.75 11.77
N MET A 148 -15.61 -2.89 10.91
CA MET A 148 -14.86 -1.82 10.25
C MET A 148 -14.37 -0.75 11.23
N LEU A 149 -15.17 -0.36 12.22
CA LEU A 149 -14.71 0.55 13.29
C LEU A 149 -13.61 -0.08 14.13
N PHE A 150 -13.79 -1.34 14.53
CA PHE A 150 -12.79 -2.03 15.35
C PHE A 150 -11.45 -2.14 14.60
N ALA A 151 -11.49 -2.51 13.32
CA ALA A 151 -10.33 -2.52 12.43
C ALA A 151 -9.68 -1.12 12.31
N SER A 152 -10.49 -0.06 12.18
CA SER A 152 -10.00 1.32 12.03
C SER A 152 -9.26 1.84 13.26
N ILE A 153 -9.56 1.31 14.46
CA ILE A 153 -8.90 1.71 15.70
C ILE A 153 -7.65 0.88 15.95
N ILE A 154 -7.75 -0.44 15.73
CA ILE A 154 -6.65 -1.37 16.03
C ILE A 154 -5.49 -1.23 15.02
N MET A 155 -5.78 -0.86 13.77
CA MET A 155 -4.78 -0.78 12.71
C MET A 155 -3.81 0.40 12.85
N PRO A 156 -4.21 1.63 13.20
CA PRO A 156 -3.28 2.70 13.56
C PRO A 156 -2.38 2.35 14.73
N ILE A 157 -2.92 1.66 15.75
CA ILE A 157 -2.15 1.22 16.91
C ILE A 157 -1.09 0.22 16.48
N ALA A 158 -1.46 -0.77 15.66
CA ALA A 158 -0.52 -1.76 15.14
C ALA A 158 0.54 -1.13 14.22
N ALA A 159 0.15 -0.21 13.34
CA ALA A 159 1.07 0.51 12.46
C ALA A 159 2.05 1.38 13.27
N GLY A 160 1.56 2.08 14.31
CA GLY A 160 2.40 2.87 15.20
C GLY A 160 3.41 2.01 15.97
N LEU A 161 2.99 0.83 16.41
CA LEU A 161 3.86 -0.11 17.10
C LEU A 161 5.00 -0.62 16.20
N ILE A 162 4.71 -0.85 14.91
CA ILE A 162 5.72 -1.19 13.90
C ILE A 162 6.74 -0.05 13.71
N THR A 163 6.33 1.22 13.78
CA THR A 163 7.26 2.36 13.68
C THR A 163 8.26 2.43 14.84
N THR A 164 8.00 1.74 15.95
CA THR A 164 8.90 1.69 17.12
C THR A 164 9.98 0.61 16.97
N LEU A 165 9.95 -0.19 15.91
CA LEU A 165 10.98 -1.20 15.64
C LEU A 165 12.33 -0.51 15.39
N ASN A 166 13.32 -0.91 16.15
CA ASN A 166 14.70 -0.45 16.06
C ASN A 166 15.64 -1.63 15.75
N ILE A 167 16.85 -1.28 15.33
CA ILE A 167 18.00 -2.20 15.17
C ILE A 167 18.29 -3.09 16.39
N THR A 168 17.93 -2.67 17.60
CA THR A 168 18.15 -3.41 18.86
C THR A 168 16.92 -4.16 19.38
N THR A 169 15.77 -4.09 18.72
CA THR A 169 14.52 -4.70 19.20
C THR A 169 14.63 -6.22 19.33
N THR A 170 14.16 -6.73 20.47
CA THR A 170 14.17 -8.16 20.82
C THR A 170 13.32 -8.99 19.86
N PHE A 171 13.73 -10.23 19.59
CA PHE A 171 13.02 -11.15 18.70
C PHE A 171 11.54 -11.36 19.10
N VAL A 172 11.26 -11.40 20.40
CA VAL A 172 9.89 -11.56 20.93
C VAL A 172 9.00 -10.36 20.59
N GLN A 173 9.51 -9.14 20.74
CA GLN A 173 8.77 -7.92 20.39
C GLN A 173 8.46 -7.87 18.89
N LEU A 174 9.41 -8.28 18.07
CA LEU A 174 9.24 -8.35 16.62
C LEU A 174 8.13 -9.34 16.22
N ILE A 175 8.09 -10.54 16.81
CA ILE A 175 7.01 -11.51 16.57
C ILE A 175 5.66 -10.95 17.04
N MET A 176 5.60 -10.39 18.24
CA MET A 176 4.34 -9.87 18.79
C MET A 176 3.78 -8.71 17.97
N TYR A 177 4.62 -7.76 17.55
CA TYR A 177 4.20 -6.59 16.79
C TYR A 177 3.73 -6.97 15.39
N THR A 178 4.43 -7.90 14.74
CA THR A 178 4.04 -8.40 13.41
C THR A 178 2.80 -9.27 13.44
N ALA A 179 2.63 -10.13 14.46
CA ALA A 179 1.41 -10.90 14.66
C ALA A 179 0.21 -9.99 14.94
N PHE A 180 0.39 -8.95 15.76
CA PHE A 180 -0.67 -7.98 16.07
C PHE A 180 -1.06 -7.15 14.84
N ALA A 181 -0.09 -6.71 14.03
CA ALA A 181 -0.36 -6.04 12.77
C ALA A 181 -1.05 -6.94 11.74
N GLY A 182 -0.66 -8.22 11.68
CA GLY A 182 -1.37 -9.22 10.88
C GLY A 182 -2.82 -9.35 11.31
N LEU A 183 -3.07 -9.49 12.61
CA LEU A 183 -4.43 -9.59 13.16
C LEU A 183 -5.26 -8.34 12.87
N ALA A 184 -4.71 -7.15 13.07
CA ALA A 184 -5.36 -5.89 12.75
C ALA A 184 -5.75 -5.80 11.26
N TYR A 185 -4.81 -6.16 10.38
CA TYR A 185 -5.04 -6.20 8.94
C TYR A 185 -6.11 -7.24 8.55
N GLY A 186 -6.06 -8.44 9.13
CA GLY A 186 -7.02 -9.52 8.88
C GLY A 186 -8.45 -9.17 9.30
N ILE A 187 -8.65 -8.40 10.38
CA ILE A 187 -9.98 -7.97 10.81
C ILE A 187 -10.56 -6.90 9.87
N GLY A 188 -9.72 -6.03 9.31
CA GLY A 188 -10.12 -5.04 8.30
C GLY A 188 -10.27 -5.61 6.89
N PHE A 189 -9.91 -6.88 6.70
CA PHE A 189 -9.94 -7.55 5.41
C PHE A 189 -11.37 -7.97 5.06
N SER A 190 -12.11 -7.07 4.40
CA SER A 190 -13.50 -7.30 4.00
C SER A 190 -13.70 -7.15 2.48
N GLY A 191 -14.06 -8.23 1.78
CA GLY A 191 -14.68 -8.17 0.45
C GLY A 191 -13.84 -8.63 -0.76
N PRO A 192 -14.45 -8.65 -1.97
CA PRO A 192 -13.80 -9.16 -3.18
C PRO A 192 -12.62 -8.29 -3.63
N GLN A 193 -11.43 -8.87 -3.73
CA GLN A 193 -10.17 -8.20 -4.12
C GLN A 193 -10.12 -7.67 -5.56
N ASN A 194 -11.11 -8.00 -6.39
CA ASN A 194 -11.04 -7.84 -7.84
C ASN A 194 -11.06 -6.38 -8.32
N ALA A 195 -11.17 -5.38 -7.44
CA ALA A 195 -11.19 -3.95 -7.80
C ALA A 195 -10.37 -3.03 -6.87
N SER A 196 -9.41 -3.56 -6.10
CA SER A 196 -8.63 -2.76 -5.15
C SER A 196 -7.44 -2.06 -5.80
N PHE A 197 -7.69 -0.97 -6.52
CA PHE A 197 -6.63 -0.13 -7.11
C PHE A 197 -5.72 0.55 -6.07
N GLY A 198 -6.11 0.57 -4.79
CA GLY A 198 -5.37 1.21 -3.69
C GLY A 198 -4.00 0.61 -3.46
N LEU A 199 -3.85 -0.69 -3.74
CA LEU A 199 -2.57 -1.39 -3.69
C LEU A 199 -1.48 -0.66 -4.48
N ALA A 200 -1.74 -0.41 -5.77
CA ALA A 200 -0.76 0.16 -6.66
C ALA A 200 -0.49 1.64 -6.32
N VAL A 201 -1.51 2.39 -5.90
CA VAL A 201 -1.36 3.80 -5.49
C VAL A 201 -0.41 3.92 -4.30
N ALA A 202 -0.68 3.16 -3.23
CA ALA A 202 0.06 3.30 -1.99
C ALA A 202 1.50 2.85 -2.13
N ILE A 203 1.76 1.72 -2.80
CA ILE A 203 3.12 1.26 -3.05
C ILE A 203 3.90 2.31 -3.81
N VAL A 204 3.34 2.91 -4.86
CA VAL A 204 4.03 3.94 -5.65
C VAL A 204 4.33 5.18 -4.80
N ILE A 205 3.38 5.65 -3.99
CA ILE A 205 3.62 6.81 -3.12
C ILE A 205 4.71 6.51 -2.08
N VAL A 206 4.65 5.34 -1.44
CA VAL A 206 5.65 4.96 -0.43
C VAL A 206 7.02 4.75 -1.08
N GLN A 207 7.09 4.12 -2.26
CA GLN A 207 8.30 3.99 -3.06
C GLN A 207 8.94 5.36 -3.33
N VAL A 208 8.16 6.32 -3.83
CA VAL A 208 8.63 7.67 -4.13
C VAL A 208 9.16 8.37 -2.89
N LEU A 209 8.44 8.27 -1.77
CA LEU A 209 8.87 8.86 -0.50
C LEU A 209 10.11 8.18 0.04
N PHE A 210 10.16 6.85 0.02
CA PHE A 210 11.31 6.08 0.45
C PHE A 210 12.55 6.46 -0.37
N THR A 211 12.46 6.52 -1.69
CA THR A 211 13.59 6.93 -2.54
C THR A 211 14.04 8.37 -2.25
N ASN A 212 13.10 9.29 -2.02
CA ASN A 212 13.43 10.67 -1.67
C ASN A 212 14.08 10.79 -0.28
N GLN A 213 13.55 10.09 0.71
CA GLN A 213 14.09 10.07 2.08
C GLN A 213 15.45 9.38 2.13
N LEU A 214 15.59 8.24 1.45
CA LEU A 214 16.83 7.50 1.36
C LEU A 214 17.93 8.35 0.72
N TRP A 215 17.62 9.08 -0.35
CA TRP A 215 18.55 10.05 -0.93
C TRP A 215 18.89 11.16 0.06
N ALA A 216 17.90 11.77 0.73
CA ALA A 216 18.15 12.85 1.70
C ALA A 216 19.05 12.39 2.87
N ASN A 217 18.84 11.17 3.36
CA ASN A 217 19.57 10.60 4.48
C ASN A 217 20.97 10.08 4.09
N LEU A 218 21.20 9.70 2.82
CA LEU A 218 22.47 9.10 2.37
C LEU A 218 23.35 10.01 1.51
N ASN A 219 22.84 11.11 0.95
CA ASN A 219 23.60 12.00 0.05
C ASN A 219 24.82 12.66 0.72
N GLY A 220 24.85 12.73 2.06
CA GLY A 220 26.00 13.22 2.82
C GLY A 220 27.00 12.14 3.26
N VAL A 221 26.63 10.85 3.20
CA VAL A 221 27.39 9.73 3.77
C VAL A 221 28.05 8.88 2.68
N VAL A 222 27.43 8.77 1.48
CA VAL A 222 27.98 7.97 0.38
C VAL A 222 28.34 8.88 -0.81
N PRO A 223 29.63 9.11 -1.11
CA PRO A 223 30.02 9.92 -2.26
C PRO A 223 29.62 9.22 -3.57
N GLY A 224 28.84 9.91 -4.42
CA GLY A 224 28.39 9.41 -5.73
C GLY A 224 26.99 8.79 -5.76
N LEU A 225 26.23 8.88 -4.67
CA LEU A 225 24.88 8.32 -4.58
C LEU A 225 23.86 9.22 -5.32
N SER A 226 23.53 8.86 -6.55
CA SER A 226 22.46 9.49 -7.33
C SER A 226 21.13 8.73 -7.14
N ARG A 227 19.99 9.43 -7.23
CA ARG A 227 18.64 8.82 -7.16
C ARG A 227 18.44 7.70 -8.20
N THR A 228 19.09 7.83 -9.35
CA THR A 228 19.10 6.81 -10.41
C THR A 228 19.92 5.56 -10.06
N THR A 229 20.90 5.67 -9.18
CA THR A 229 21.67 4.53 -8.67
C THR A 229 20.86 3.76 -7.63
N ILE A 230 20.05 4.46 -6.81
CA ILE A 230 19.16 3.88 -5.81
C ILE A 230 18.04 3.04 -6.46
N GLU A 231 17.48 3.50 -7.58
CA GLU A 231 16.43 2.75 -8.30
C GLU A 231 16.96 1.48 -9.00
N ASN A 232 18.21 1.50 -9.44
CA ASN A 232 18.79 0.43 -10.27
C ASN A 232 19.65 -0.57 -9.49
N GLN A 233 19.99 -0.28 -8.23
CA GLN A 233 20.80 -1.14 -7.38
C GLN A 233 20.00 -1.55 -6.16
N SER A 234 20.09 -2.83 -5.80
CA SER A 234 19.52 -3.33 -4.55
C SER A 234 20.17 -2.63 -3.36
N LEU A 235 19.41 -2.42 -2.27
CA LEU A 235 19.95 -1.84 -1.03
C LEU A 235 21.19 -2.61 -0.52
N THR A 236 21.23 -3.91 -0.78
CA THR A 236 22.37 -4.80 -0.49
C THR A 236 23.61 -4.52 -1.34
N GLU A 237 23.44 -4.12 -2.61
CA GLU A 237 24.56 -3.69 -3.47
C GLU A 237 25.10 -2.31 -3.08
N ILE A 238 24.21 -1.43 -2.61
CA ILE A 238 24.59 -0.11 -2.07
C ILE A 238 25.40 -0.30 -0.78
N LEU A 239 24.99 -1.24 0.09
CA LEU A 239 25.74 -1.63 1.28
C LEU A 239 27.09 -2.27 0.94
N ALA A 240 27.16 -3.10 -0.11
CA ALA A 240 28.41 -3.75 -0.54
C ALA A 240 29.44 -2.77 -1.13
N LYS A 241 28.99 -1.62 -1.66
CA LYS A 241 29.86 -0.56 -2.20
C LYS A 241 30.23 0.52 -1.17
N ALA A 242 29.60 0.51 0.00
CA ALA A 242 29.91 1.48 1.05
C ALA A 242 31.26 1.16 1.70
N PRO A 243 32.12 2.16 1.96
CA PRO A 243 33.40 1.93 2.62
C PRO A 243 33.17 1.44 4.07
N PRO A 244 33.99 0.48 4.56
CA PRO A 244 33.73 -0.29 5.79
C PRO A 244 33.63 0.55 7.08
N ASN A 245 34.13 1.79 7.06
CA ASN A 245 34.04 2.76 8.16
C ASN A 245 32.68 3.49 8.24
N MET A 246 31.88 3.52 7.17
CA MET A 246 30.59 4.23 7.11
C MET A 246 29.37 3.29 7.03
N VAL A 247 29.57 1.97 7.01
CA VAL A 247 28.49 0.98 6.91
C VAL A 247 27.45 1.13 8.03
N ARG A 248 27.89 1.50 9.25
CA ARG A 248 26.97 1.70 10.38
C ARG A 248 26.08 2.93 10.19
N GLU A 249 26.61 4.03 9.66
CA GLU A 249 25.84 5.25 9.36
C GLU A 249 24.88 5.02 8.18
N VAL A 250 25.31 4.28 7.15
CA VAL A 250 24.45 3.88 6.04
C VAL A 250 23.28 3.01 6.51
N LEU A 251 23.53 2.05 7.40
CA LEU A 251 22.49 1.21 7.99
C LEU A 251 21.48 2.03 8.82
N VAL A 252 21.95 3.01 9.60
CA VAL A 252 21.07 3.91 10.36
C VAL A 252 20.25 4.81 9.44
N GLY A 253 20.84 5.33 8.36
CA GLY A 253 20.12 6.12 7.36
C GLY A 253 19.05 5.31 6.62
N ILE A 254 19.32 4.04 6.31
CA ILE A 254 18.33 3.12 5.75
C ILE A 254 17.20 2.85 6.75
N ASP A 255 17.53 2.56 8.02
CA ASP A 255 16.55 2.28 9.07
C ASP A 255 15.59 3.47 9.28
N ILE A 256 16.13 4.69 9.38
CA ILE A 256 15.34 5.92 9.47
C ILE A 256 14.43 6.10 8.24
N SER A 257 14.94 5.80 7.04
CA SER A 257 14.15 5.91 5.80
C SER A 257 12.99 4.91 5.75
N ILE A 258 13.20 3.70 6.29
CA ILE A 258 12.15 2.68 6.42
C ILE A 258 11.10 3.12 7.46
N ILE A 259 11.53 3.65 8.61
CA ILE A 259 10.61 4.17 9.64
C ILE A 259 9.77 5.33 9.08
N GLN A 260 10.38 6.22 8.29
CA GLN A 260 9.68 7.30 7.60
C GLN A 260 8.65 6.80 6.59
N ALA A 261 8.94 5.72 5.87
CA ALA A 261 7.96 5.05 5.01
C ALA A 261 6.79 4.47 5.83
N TRP A 262 7.05 3.94 7.04
CA TRP A 262 6.01 3.45 7.94
C TRP A 262 5.15 4.55 8.57
N TYR A 263 5.62 5.79 8.72
CA TYR A 263 4.74 6.89 9.14
C TYR A 263 3.60 7.16 8.17
N LEU A 264 3.82 6.93 6.87
CA LEU A 264 2.75 7.02 5.89
C LEU A 264 1.71 5.91 6.11
N VAL A 265 2.16 4.70 6.46
CA VAL A 265 1.27 3.59 6.85
C VAL A 265 0.40 3.98 8.05
N VAL A 266 0.96 4.66 9.04
CA VAL A 266 0.17 5.20 10.17
C VAL A 266 -0.84 6.23 9.69
N GLY A 267 -0.45 7.14 8.79
CA GLY A 267 -1.36 8.13 8.20
C GLY A 267 -2.52 7.49 7.43
N LEU A 268 -2.24 6.47 6.62
CA LEU A 268 -3.24 5.69 5.90
C LEU A 268 -4.15 4.90 6.85
N ALA A 269 -3.58 4.31 7.91
CA ALA A 269 -4.34 3.64 8.93
C ALA A 269 -5.27 4.62 9.65
N CYS A 270 -4.83 5.82 10.00
CA CYS A 270 -5.69 6.84 10.59
C CYS A 270 -6.80 7.29 9.63
N ALA A 271 -6.52 7.37 8.32
CA ALA A 271 -7.51 7.70 7.31
C ALA A 271 -8.65 6.65 7.22
N THR A 272 -8.42 5.41 7.65
CA THR A 272 -9.49 4.40 7.75
C THR A 272 -10.59 4.78 8.73
N ILE A 273 -10.27 5.55 9.78
CA ILE A 273 -11.25 6.05 10.76
C ILE A 273 -12.27 6.96 10.08
N ILE A 274 -11.85 7.76 9.10
CA ILE A 274 -12.74 8.63 8.31
C ILE A 274 -13.68 7.77 7.47
N GLY A 275 -13.15 6.71 6.85
CA GLY A 275 -13.93 5.76 6.05
C GLY A 275 -14.96 4.98 6.87
N SER A 276 -14.65 4.60 8.11
CA SER A 276 -15.58 3.86 8.97
C SER A 276 -16.63 4.73 9.65
N LEU A 277 -16.31 5.98 10.01
CA LEU A 277 -17.26 6.92 10.63
C LEU A 277 -18.34 7.42 9.66
N LEU A 278 -18.05 7.45 8.36
CA LEU A 278 -18.97 7.93 7.33
C LEU A 278 -19.95 6.84 6.82
N ILE A 279 -19.86 5.61 7.35
CA ILE A 279 -20.76 4.51 7.00
C ILE A 279 -22.06 4.64 7.81
N GLU A 280 -23.20 4.39 7.14
CA GLU A 280 -24.50 4.34 7.79
C GLU A 280 -24.62 3.08 8.66
N TRP A 281 -25.07 3.29 9.90
CA TRP A 281 -25.20 2.32 10.99
C TRP A 281 -26.56 1.63 10.98
#